data_AF-A0A2S1LE25-F1
#
_entry.id   AF-A0A2S1LE25-F1
#
_cell.length_a   1.000
_cell.length_b   1.000
_cell.length_c   1.000
_cell.angle_alpha   90.00
_cell.angle_beta   90.00
_cell.angle_gamma   90.00
#
_symmetry.space_group_name_H-M   'P 1'
#
loop_
_entity.id
_entity.type
_entity.pdbx_description
1 polymer ?
#
loop_
_entity_poly.entity_id
_entity_poly.type
_entity_poly.pdbx_seq_one_letter_code
_entity_poly.pdbx_strand_id
1 'polypeptide(L)'
;MSERELENLFIEFLLNRGYSRDNLLSQFAIRIDQEKTLFRPDLLIIDTVNKEYIGLIEFKNRIDERIEEITLGQFYKLFSYLGTKNIPAYLVIPIDEQDFQIFGLTKDNSFEPISKDDFPNFKTLSAKRITEEKIKQRELYKKKCAELEDKKRRNKQSSYLALLSLIVGISASLIAVFFQQKGFDKQSKQPDLCCDSLENQFKNLQDKVLVLERQLNNIAKSNNKTDTIFRNSNLSFLEKRVKIIETGISDNPEKTLSLLQVRQEIELLKKADDYSKELTQSKLDVIQKEMEVQNTWMLGVLIAIFGTILSLVIPNLLARRNGNHTNT
;
A
#
# COMPACT_ATOMS: atom_id res chain seq x y z
N MET A 1 -20.67 -38.81 -23.08
CA MET A 1 -21.32 -37.70 -22.37
C MET A 1 -20.84 -36.39 -22.96
N SER A 2 -21.75 -35.46 -23.26
CA SER A 2 -21.40 -34.10 -23.66
C SER A 2 -20.95 -33.26 -22.45
N GLU A 3 -20.16 -32.23 -22.70
CA GLU A 3 -19.64 -31.34 -21.64
C GLU A 3 -20.78 -30.68 -20.83
N ARG A 4 -21.90 -30.37 -21.49
CA ARG A 4 -23.08 -29.78 -20.84
C ARG A 4 -23.84 -30.78 -19.95
N GLU A 5 -23.89 -32.05 -20.35
CA GLU A 5 -24.44 -33.12 -19.51
C GLU A 5 -23.56 -33.35 -18.29
N LEU A 6 -22.24 -33.33 -18.47
CA LEU A 6 -21.26 -33.43 -17.38
C LEU A 6 -21.38 -32.27 -16.40
N GLU A 7 -21.50 -31.05 -16.91
CA GLU A 7 -21.71 -29.84 -16.10
C GLU A 7 -22.97 -29.98 -15.24
N ASN A 8 -24.10 -30.38 -15.84
CA ASN A 8 -25.36 -30.57 -15.11
C ASN A 8 -25.23 -31.64 -14.01
N LEU A 9 -24.60 -32.77 -14.33
CA LEU A 9 -24.43 -33.88 -13.40
C LEU A 9 -23.50 -33.49 -12.23
N PHE A 10 -22.46 -32.70 -12.50
CA PHE A 10 -21.59 -32.15 -11.47
C PHE A 10 -22.32 -31.10 -10.61
N ILE A 11 -23.15 -30.25 -11.21
CA ILE A 11 -23.96 -29.27 -10.47
C ILE A 11 -24.90 -29.99 -9.50
N GLU A 12 -25.57 -31.07 -9.92
CA GLU A 12 -26.42 -31.87 -9.02
C GLU A 12 -25.63 -32.47 -7.85
N PHE A 13 -24.42 -32.96 -8.12
CA PHE A 13 -23.50 -33.40 -7.06
C PHE A 13 -23.18 -32.28 -6.06
N LEU A 14 -22.90 -31.06 -6.53
CA LEU A 14 -22.65 -29.91 -5.67
C LEU A 14 -23.89 -29.54 -4.84
N LEU A 15 -25.08 -29.52 -5.44
CA LEU A 15 -26.32 -29.21 -4.71
C LEU A 15 -26.55 -30.19 -3.55
N ASN A 16 -26.28 -31.48 -3.76
CA ASN A 16 -26.35 -32.50 -2.72
C ASN A 16 -25.30 -32.32 -1.60
N ARG A 17 -24.19 -31.64 -1.87
CA ARG A 17 -23.13 -31.29 -0.91
C ARG A 17 -23.39 -29.98 -0.16
N GLY A 18 -24.57 -29.39 -0.35
CA GLY A 18 -25.01 -28.18 0.37
C GLY A 18 -24.59 -26.87 -0.29
N TYR A 19 -24.22 -26.88 -1.56
CA TYR A 19 -24.09 -25.67 -2.37
C TYR A 19 -25.48 -25.22 -2.82
N SER A 20 -25.73 -23.91 -2.89
CA SER A 20 -26.97 -23.38 -3.48
C SER A 20 -26.74 -22.98 -4.93
N ARG A 21 -27.80 -22.89 -5.75
CA ARG A 21 -27.67 -22.42 -7.13
C ARG A 21 -27.11 -21.00 -7.22
N ASP A 22 -27.38 -20.16 -6.23
CA ASP A 22 -26.87 -18.78 -6.18
C ASP A 22 -25.35 -18.74 -5.96
N ASN A 23 -24.75 -19.84 -5.50
CA ASN A 23 -23.30 -19.98 -5.35
C ASN A 23 -22.59 -20.44 -6.65
N LEU A 24 -23.34 -20.83 -7.69
CA LEU A 24 -22.80 -21.48 -8.88
C LEU A 24 -22.99 -20.56 -10.09
N LEU A 25 -21.88 -20.02 -10.59
CA LEU A 25 -21.87 -19.16 -11.77
C LEU A 25 -21.33 -19.94 -12.97
N SER A 26 -22.24 -20.42 -13.82
CA SER A 26 -21.90 -21.06 -15.09
C SER A 26 -21.68 -20.05 -16.21
N GLN A 27 -20.69 -20.30 -17.06
CA GLN A 27 -20.44 -19.61 -18.33
C GLN A 27 -20.46 -18.07 -18.28
N PHE A 28 -20.01 -17.51 -17.15
CA PHE A 28 -20.03 -16.06 -16.95
C PHE A 28 -18.98 -15.38 -17.84
N ALA A 29 -19.37 -14.29 -18.49
CA ALA A 29 -18.48 -13.50 -19.33
C ALA A 29 -17.67 -12.50 -18.49
N ILE A 30 -16.38 -12.75 -18.33
CA ILE A 30 -15.47 -11.75 -17.76
C ILE A 30 -14.99 -10.86 -18.90
N ARG A 31 -15.45 -9.61 -18.90
CA ARG A 31 -14.96 -8.56 -19.81
C ARG A 31 -13.82 -7.81 -19.13
N ILE A 32 -12.75 -7.60 -19.88
CA ILE A 32 -11.61 -6.81 -19.44
C ILE A 32 -11.45 -5.69 -20.45
N ASP A 33 -11.44 -4.44 -19.98
CA ASP A 33 -11.37 -3.26 -20.85
C ASP A 33 -10.11 -3.23 -21.74
N GLN A 34 -9.07 -3.99 -21.38
CA GLN A 34 -7.79 -4.04 -22.08
C GLN A 34 -7.68 -5.18 -23.11
N GLU A 35 -8.53 -6.22 -23.04
CA GLU A 35 -8.49 -7.35 -23.97
C GLU A 35 -9.85 -7.51 -24.66
N LYS A 36 -9.86 -7.53 -26.01
CA LYS A 36 -11.06 -7.83 -26.79
C LYS A 36 -11.57 -9.27 -26.59
N THR A 37 -10.80 -10.12 -25.91
CA THR A 37 -11.14 -11.52 -25.68
C THR A 37 -11.98 -11.65 -24.43
N LEU A 38 -13.19 -12.17 -24.62
CA LEU A 38 -14.08 -12.56 -23.55
C LEU A 38 -13.60 -13.91 -22.99
N PHE A 39 -13.23 -13.96 -21.71
CA PHE A 39 -12.93 -15.22 -21.05
C PHE A 39 -14.19 -15.72 -20.33
N ARG A 40 -14.54 -16.99 -20.57
CA ARG A 40 -15.71 -17.65 -19.97
C ARG A 40 -15.22 -18.90 -19.25
N PRO A 41 -15.07 -18.88 -17.92
CA PRO A 41 -14.90 -20.13 -17.18
C PRO A 41 -16.18 -20.95 -17.28
N ASP A 42 -16.04 -22.27 -17.25
CA ASP A 42 -17.20 -23.16 -17.34
C ASP A 42 -18.07 -23.01 -16.10
N LEU A 43 -17.48 -23.18 -14.91
CA LEU A 43 -18.18 -23.02 -13.65
C LEU A 43 -17.29 -22.40 -12.56
N LEU A 44 -17.82 -21.36 -11.93
CA LEU A 44 -17.18 -20.66 -10.82
C LEU A 44 -18.06 -20.76 -9.57
N ILE A 45 -17.44 -21.10 -8.43
CA ILE A 45 -18.12 -21.18 -7.14
C ILE A 45 -17.84 -19.89 -6.37
N ILE A 46 -18.91 -19.22 -5.96
CA ILE A 46 -18.87 -17.97 -5.21
C ILE A 46 -19.52 -18.10 -3.84
N ASP A 47 -18.93 -17.44 -2.86
CA ASP A 47 -19.58 -17.12 -1.60
C ASP A 47 -20.26 -15.76 -1.73
N THR A 48 -21.58 -15.77 -1.93
CA THR A 48 -22.39 -14.55 -2.10
C THR A 48 -22.46 -13.71 -0.82
N VAL A 49 -22.32 -14.33 0.35
CA VAL A 49 -22.36 -13.64 1.64
C VAL A 49 -21.07 -12.86 1.86
N ASN A 50 -19.94 -13.51 1.63
CA ASN A 50 -18.62 -12.90 1.82
C ASN A 50 -18.10 -12.17 0.57
N LYS A 51 -18.81 -12.27 -0.56
CA LYS A 51 -18.44 -11.72 -1.88
C LYS A 51 -17.08 -12.21 -2.37
N GLU A 52 -16.80 -13.50 -2.16
CA GLU A 52 -15.51 -14.12 -2.46
C GLU A 52 -15.64 -15.26 -3.47
N TYR A 53 -14.62 -15.44 -4.31
CA TYR A 53 -14.49 -16.61 -5.16
C TYR A 53 -13.85 -17.75 -4.36
N ILE A 54 -14.48 -18.93 -4.35
CA ILE A 54 -14.10 -20.03 -3.46
C ILE A 54 -13.79 -21.35 -4.18
N GLY A 55 -14.09 -21.46 -5.48
CA GLY A 55 -13.72 -22.61 -6.30
C GLY A 55 -13.85 -22.31 -7.79
N LEU A 56 -13.03 -22.98 -8.60
CA LEU A 56 -13.05 -22.92 -10.06
C LEU A 56 -13.13 -24.34 -10.62
N ILE A 57 -14.02 -24.58 -11.57
CA ILE A 57 -14.24 -25.88 -12.19
C ILE A 57 -14.14 -25.71 -13.71
N GLU A 58 -13.34 -26.58 -14.33
CA GLU A 58 -13.29 -26.73 -15.79
C GLU A 58 -13.75 -28.15 -16.14
N PHE A 59 -14.53 -28.26 -17.22
CA PHE A 59 -14.98 -29.55 -17.73
C PHE A 59 -14.19 -29.92 -18.99
N LYS A 60 -13.78 -31.17 -19.08
CA LYS A 60 -13.14 -31.73 -20.29
C LYS A 60 -13.66 -33.14 -20.54
N ASN A 61 -13.74 -33.54 -21.80
CA ASN A 61 -14.24 -34.86 -22.17
C ASN A 61 -13.21 -35.98 -22.00
N ARG A 62 -11.93 -35.64 -21.79
CA ARG A 62 -10.83 -36.58 -21.57
C ARG A 62 -9.67 -35.89 -20.85
N ILE A 63 -8.74 -36.67 -20.32
CA ILE A 63 -7.49 -36.19 -19.73
C ILE A 63 -6.29 -36.75 -20.50
N ASP A 64 -5.40 -35.86 -20.93
CA ASP A 64 -4.11 -36.15 -21.56
C ASP A 64 -3.15 -34.99 -21.22
N GLU A 65 -1.83 -35.18 -21.33
CA GLU A 65 -0.82 -34.18 -20.95
C GLU A 65 -1.07 -32.80 -21.60
N ARG A 66 -1.52 -32.80 -22.86
CA ARG A 66 -1.81 -31.56 -23.59
C ARG A 66 -3.04 -30.85 -23.01
N ILE A 67 -4.08 -31.59 -22.65
CA ILE A 67 -5.28 -31.03 -22.02
C ILE A 67 -4.95 -30.48 -20.64
N GLU A 68 -4.10 -31.16 -19.87
CA GLU A 68 -3.64 -30.66 -18.56
C GLU A 68 -2.91 -29.32 -18.71
N GLU A 69 -1.96 -29.21 -19.65
CA GLU A 69 -1.25 -27.95 -19.91
C GLU A 69 -2.20 -26.81 -20.32
N ILE A 70 -3.15 -27.08 -21.22
CA ILE A 70 -4.12 -26.09 -21.67
C ILE A 70 -5.02 -25.64 -20.50
N THR A 71 -5.51 -26.60 -19.71
CA THR A 71 -6.39 -26.34 -18.56
C THR A 71 -5.66 -25.54 -17.49
N LEU A 72 -4.40 -25.88 -17.22
CA LEU A 72 -3.53 -25.13 -16.32
C LEU A 72 -3.36 -23.68 -16.79
N GLY A 73 -3.13 -23.48 -18.09
CA GLY A 73 -3.07 -22.15 -18.71
C GLY A 73 -4.36 -21.36 -18.55
N GLN A 74 -5.52 -22.00 -18.75
CA GLN A 74 -6.84 -21.39 -18.53
C GLN A 74 -7.03 -20.95 -17.08
N PHE A 75 -6.65 -21.78 -16.10
CA PHE A 75 -6.72 -21.44 -14.68
C PHE A 75 -5.83 -20.25 -14.32
N TYR A 76 -4.56 -20.25 -14.75
CA TYR A 76 -3.67 -19.13 -14.46
C TYR A 76 -4.11 -17.82 -15.10
N LYS A 77 -4.69 -17.90 -16.31
CA LYS A 77 -5.32 -16.76 -16.97
C LYS A 77 -6.51 -16.25 -16.16
N LEU A 78 -7.36 -17.12 -15.63
CA LEU A 78 -8.47 -16.69 -14.79
C LEU A 78 -8.00 -16.12 -13.44
N PHE A 79 -7.01 -16.74 -12.80
CA PHE A 79 -6.45 -16.25 -11.54
C PHE A 79 -5.88 -14.83 -11.67
N SER A 80 -5.24 -14.51 -12.80
CA SER A 80 -4.76 -13.15 -13.05
C SER A 80 -5.92 -12.16 -13.16
N TYR A 81 -7.02 -12.54 -13.80
CA TYR A 81 -8.23 -11.72 -13.94
C TYR A 81 -8.97 -11.50 -12.63
N LEU A 82 -9.06 -12.53 -11.80
CA LEU A 82 -9.69 -12.44 -10.47
C LEU A 82 -8.78 -11.72 -9.44
N GLY A 83 -7.53 -11.41 -9.79
CA GLY A 83 -6.56 -10.80 -8.89
C GLY A 83 -6.14 -11.73 -7.73
N THR A 84 -6.36 -13.03 -7.85
CA THR A 84 -6.05 -14.01 -6.80
C THR A 84 -5.64 -15.36 -7.40
N LYS A 85 -4.58 -15.96 -6.83
CA LYS A 85 -4.09 -17.31 -7.16
C LYS A 85 -4.50 -18.38 -6.13
N ASN A 86 -5.31 -18.01 -5.14
CA ASN A 86 -5.59 -18.86 -3.97
C ASN A 86 -6.94 -19.59 -4.04
N ILE A 87 -7.56 -19.63 -5.21
CA ILE A 87 -8.84 -20.31 -5.37
C ILE A 87 -8.54 -21.76 -5.75
N PRO A 88 -9.08 -22.75 -5.00
CA PRO A 88 -8.99 -24.14 -5.41
C PRO A 88 -9.58 -24.32 -6.82
N ALA A 89 -8.82 -24.96 -7.71
CA ALA A 89 -9.25 -25.26 -9.05
C ALA A 89 -9.34 -26.78 -9.26
N TYR A 90 -10.38 -27.19 -9.98
CA TYR A 90 -10.68 -28.59 -10.22
C TYR A 90 -10.98 -28.82 -11.70
N LEU A 91 -10.48 -29.94 -12.21
CA LEU A 91 -10.79 -30.47 -13.53
C LEU A 91 -11.76 -31.64 -13.35
N VAL A 92 -12.86 -31.63 -14.09
CA VAL A 92 -13.86 -32.71 -14.05
C VAL A 92 -13.93 -33.37 -15.42
N ILE A 93 -13.85 -34.69 -15.43
CA ILE A 93 -13.93 -35.51 -16.65
C ILE A 93 -14.99 -36.61 -16.48
N PRO A 94 -15.65 -37.05 -17.57
CA PRO A 94 -16.55 -38.18 -17.50
C PRO A 94 -15.75 -39.48 -17.38
N ILE A 95 -16.23 -40.41 -16.55
CA ILE A 95 -15.77 -41.81 -16.56
C ILE A 95 -16.68 -42.59 -17.51
N ASP A 96 -17.99 -42.49 -17.26
CA ASP A 96 -19.06 -43.16 -17.98
C ASP A 96 -20.19 -42.16 -18.32
N GLU A 97 -21.30 -42.61 -18.90
CA GLU A 97 -22.46 -41.76 -19.20
C GLU A 97 -23.20 -41.21 -17.97
N GLN A 98 -22.90 -41.73 -16.78
CA GLN A 98 -23.58 -41.36 -15.53
C GLN A 98 -22.59 -41.02 -14.41
N ASP A 99 -21.29 -41.09 -14.68
CA ASP A 99 -20.25 -40.95 -13.67
C ASP A 99 -19.09 -40.06 -14.15
N PHE A 100 -18.38 -39.47 -13.20
CA PHE A 100 -17.30 -38.51 -13.42
C PHE A 100 -16.21 -38.65 -12.36
N GLN A 101 -15.01 -38.24 -12.76
CA GLN A 101 -13.84 -38.12 -11.91
C GLN A 101 -13.49 -36.66 -11.69
N ILE A 102 -13.06 -36.33 -10.47
CA ILE A 102 -12.61 -35.00 -10.09
C ILE A 102 -11.10 -35.04 -9.92
N PHE A 103 -10.41 -34.06 -10.48
CA PHE A 103 -8.99 -33.82 -10.28
C PHE A 103 -8.80 -32.45 -9.63
N GLY A 104 -8.03 -32.38 -8.55
CA GLY A 104 -7.64 -31.12 -7.95
C GLY A 104 -6.30 -30.63 -8.48
N LEU A 105 -6.21 -29.33 -8.72
CA LEU A 105 -4.94 -28.69 -9.00
C LEU A 105 -4.10 -28.60 -7.72
N THR A 106 -2.93 -29.22 -7.74
CA THR A 106 -1.96 -29.17 -6.63
C THR A 106 -1.09 -27.92 -6.71
N LYS A 107 -0.30 -27.67 -5.66
CA LYS A 107 0.68 -26.57 -5.65
C LYS A 107 1.82 -26.76 -6.64
N ASP A 108 2.09 -28.00 -7.04
CA ASP A 108 3.15 -28.37 -7.97
C ASP A 108 2.66 -28.33 -9.43
N ASN A 109 1.47 -27.76 -9.67
CA ASN A 109 0.81 -27.66 -10.97
C ASN A 109 0.44 -29.01 -11.61
N SER A 110 0.30 -30.06 -10.81
CA SER A 110 -0.21 -31.36 -11.25
C SER A 110 -1.70 -31.50 -10.93
N PHE A 111 -2.36 -32.38 -11.69
CA PHE A 111 -3.73 -32.79 -11.45
C PHE A 111 -3.75 -34.12 -10.70
N GLU A 112 -4.27 -34.12 -9.47
CA GLU A 112 -4.39 -35.33 -8.67
C GLU A 112 -5.86 -35.72 -8.49
N PRO A 113 -6.22 -37.02 -8.64
CA PRO A 113 -7.59 -37.45 -8.49
C PRO A 113 -8.07 -37.28 -7.04
N ILE A 114 -9.27 -36.76 -6.88
CA ILE A 114 -9.94 -36.56 -5.59
C ILE A 114 -11.20 -37.41 -5.57
N SER A 115 -11.42 -38.13 -4.46
CA SER A 115 -12.66 -38.87 -4.29
C SER A 115 -13.85 -37.92 -4.12
N LYS A 116 -15.04 -38.34 -4.55
CA LYS A 116 -16.26 -37.55 -4.36
C LYS A 116 -16.55 -37.25 -2.89
N ASP A 117 -16.13 -38.14 -1.99
CA ASP A 117 -16.30 -37.99 -0.55
C ASP A 117 -15.36 -36.95 0.05
N ASP A 118 -14.14 -36.88 -0.47
CA ASP A 118 -13.13 -35.90 -0.06
C ASP A 118 -13.37 -34.52 -0.70
N PHE A 119 -14.24 -34.42 -1.70
CA PHE A 119 -14.58 -33.12 -2.28
C PHE A 119 -15.19 -32.21 -1.19
N PRO A 120 -14.63 -31.01 -0.98
CA PRO A 120 -15.00 -30.18 0.14
C PRO A 120 -16.44 -29.67 0.01
N ASN A 121 -17.12 -29.55 1.15
CA ASN A 121 -18.43 -28.90 1.21
C ASN A 121 -18.29 -27.37 1.14
N PHE A 122 -19.39 -26.68 0.87
CA PHE A 122 -19.42 -25.22 0.74
C PHE A 122 -18.84 -24.50 1.98
N LYS A 123 -19.23 -24.93 3.18
CA LYS A 123 -18.77 -24.33 4.44
C LYS A 123 -17.26 -24.44 4.60
N THR A 124 -16.67 -25.58 4.23
CA THR A 124 -15.23 -25.83 4.30
C THR A 124 -14.47 -24.95 3.33
N LEU A 125 -14.92 -24.84 2.07
CA LEU A 125 -14.28 -23.95 1.08
C LEU A 125 -14.36 -22.48 1.50
N SER A 126 -15.54 -22.02 1.92
CA SER A 126 -15.75 -20.65 2.41
C SER A 126 -14.88 -20.35 3.65
N ALA A 127 -14.90 -21.22 4.67
CA ALA A 127 -14.11 -21.03 5.88
C ALA A 127 -12.59 -21.02 5.62
N LYS A 128 -12.11 -21.90 4.72
CA LYS A 128 -10.71 -21.93 4.30
C LYS A 128 -10.31 -20.60 3.65
N ARG A 129 -11.15 -20.08 2.74
CA ARG A 129 -10.90 -18.80 2.06
C ARG A 129 -10.82 -17.62 3.03
N ILE A 130 -11.78 -17.51 3.96
CA ILE A 130 -11.79 -16.46 5.00
C ILE A 130 -10.53 -16.54 5.87
N THR A 131 -10.10 -17.76 6.21
CA THR A 131 -8.93 -17.98 7.05
C THR A 131 -7.64 -17.57 6.33
N GLU A 132 -7.48 -17.98 5.07
CA GLU A 132 -6.32 -17.61 4.26
C GLU A 132 -6.23 -16.09 4.03
N GLU A 133 -7.37 -15.42 3.83
CA GLU A 133 -7.37 -13.96 3.70
C GLU A 133 -6.94 -13.25 4.98
N LYS A 134 -7.46 -13.68 6.13
CA LYS A 134 -7.05 -13.16 7.44
C LYS A 134 -5.56 -13.39 7.69
N ILE A 135 -5.01 -14.52 7.26
CA ILE A 135 -3.58 -14.80 7.36
C ILE A 135 -2.78 -13.84 6.48
N LYS A 136 -3.16 -13.65 5.21
CA LYS A 136 -2.51 -12.69 4.30
C LYS A 136 -2.53 -11.27 4.84
N GLN A 137 -3.66 -10.81 5.39
CA GLN A 137 -3.77 -9.49 6.01
C GLN A 137 -2.81 -9.34 7.20
N ARG A 138 -2.69 -10.38 8.05
CA ARG A 138 -1.73 -10.40 9.17
C ARG A 138 -0.28 -10.36 8.68
N GLU A 139 0.06 -11.09 7.62
CA GLU A 139 1.40 -11.08 7.04
C GLU A 139 1.75 -9.71 6.44
N LEU A 140 0.84 -9.09 5.70
CA LEU A 140 1.00 -7.73 5.18
C LEU A 140 1.20 -6.72 6.31
N TYR A 141 0.42 -6.83 7.38
CA TYR A 141 0.58 -5.97 8.55
C TYR A 141 1.94 -6.14 9.21
N LYS A 142 2.40 -7.40 9.41
CA LYS A 142 3.74 -7.69 9.93
C LYS A 142 4.85 -7.11 9.06
N LYS A 143 4.74 -7.21 7.73
CA LYS A 143 5.70 -6.62 6.79
C LYS A 143 5.74 -5.09 6.91
N LYS A 144 4.57 -4.43 6.95
CA LYS A 144 4.48 -2.97 7.17
C LYS A 144 5.10 -2.56 8.51
N CYS A 145 4.86 -3.32 9.58
CA CYS A 145 5.50 -3.05 10.88
C CYS A 145 7.03 -3.17 10.81
N ALA A 146 7.55 -4.22 10.18
CA ALA A 146 8.99 -4.41 10.00
C ALA A 146 9.64 -3.27 9.18
N GLU A 147 8.99 -2.84 8.10
CA GLU A 147 9.47 -1.70 7.30
C GLU A 147 9.49 -0.38 8.09
N LEU A 148 8.47 -0.14 8.91
CA LEU A 148 8.41 1.04 9.78
C LEU A 148 9.51 1.02 10.84
N GLU A 149 9.80 -0.14 11.43
CA GLU A 149 10.91 -0.31 12.37
C GLU A 149 12.26 -0.07 11.70
N ASP A 150 12.49 -0.60 10.50
CA ASP A 150 13.70 -0.36 9.73
C ASP A 150 13.85 1.11 9.31
N LYS A 151 12.77 1.78 8.94
CA LYS A 151 12.77 3.23 8.66
C LYS A 151 13.11 4.03 9.92
N LYS A 152 12.54 3.67 11.07
CA LYS A 152 12.86 4.28 12.37
C LYS A 152 14.32 4.07 12.76
N ARG A 153 14.88 2.87 12.52
CA ARG A 153 16.30 2.59 12.78
C ARG A 153 17.22 3.43 11.90
N ARG A 154 16.94 3.52 10.59
CA ARG A 154 17.71 4.37 9.65
C ARG A 154 17.64 5.84 10.03
N ASN A 155 16.47 6.35 10.40
CA ASN A 155 16.33 7.74 10.85
C ASN A 155 17.16 8.02 12.11
N LYS A 156 17.13 7.11 13.11
CA LYS A 156 17.98 7.24 14.30
C LYS A 156 19.47 7.28 13.94
N GLN A 157 19.93 6.38 13.07
CA GLN A 157 21.33 6.35 12.63
C GLN A 157 21.73 7.64 11.91
N SER A 158 20.87 8.16 11.03
CA SER A 158 21.09 9.45 10.36
C SER A 158 21.17 10.61 11.37
N SER A 159 20.29 10.65 12.36
CA SER A 159 20.36 11.65 13.44
C SER A 159 21.65 11.56 14.25
N TYR A 160 22.13 10.35 14.57
CA TYR A 160 23.42 10.18 15.27
C TYR A 160 24.61 10.67 14.42
N LEU A 161 24.62 10.36 13.12
CA LEU A 161 25.67 10.84 12.21
C LEU A 161 25.65 12.36 12.05
N ALA A 162 24.46 12.98 11.99
CA ALA A 162 24.31 14.43 11.96
C ALA A 162 24.80 15.11 13.26
N LEU A 163 24.57 14.49 14.42
CA LEU A 163 25.11 14.99 15.69
C LEU A 163 26.65 14.86 15.74
N LEU A 164 27.20 13.74 15.28
CA LEU A 164 28.65 13.55 15.20
C LEU A 164 29.29 14.56 14.24
N SER A 165 28.69 14.81 13.08
CA SER A 165 29.21 15.80 12.13
C SER A 165 29.16 17.22 12.69
N LEU A 166 28.11 17.57 13.46
CA LEU A 166 28.02 18.84 14.17
C LEU A 166 29.15 18.99 15.19
N ILE A 167 29.41 17.96 16.02
CA ILE A 167 30.48 18.00 17.03
C ILE A 167 31.85 18.15 16.38
N VAL A 168 32.12 17.43 15.29
CA VAL A 168 33.36 17.54 14.52
C VAL A 168 33.49 18.93 13.89
N GLY A 169 32.39 19.50 13.38
CA GLY A 169 32.37 20.86 12.83
C GLY A 169 32.69 21.93 13.88
N ILE A 170 32.06 21.83 15.06
CA ILE A 170 32.32 22.76 16.18
C ILE A 170 33.77 22.63 16.65
N SER A 171 34.28 21.40 16.85
CA SER A 171 35.67 21.21 17.30
C SER A 171 36.69 21.68 16.27
N ALA A 172 36.47 21.42 14.98
CA ALA A 172 37.31 21.94 13.90
C ALA A 172 37.29 23.49 13.87
N SER A 173 36.12 24.12 14.09
CA SER A 173 36.02 25.58 14.15
C SER A 173 36.79 26.16 15.35
N LEU A 174 36.72 25.53 16.52
CA LEU A 174 37.47 25.95 17.71
C LEU A 174 38.98 25.80 17.50
N ILE A 175 39.42 24.70 16.89
CA ILE A 175 40.83 24.49 16.53
C ILE A 175 41.29 25.57 15.54
N ALA A 176 40.50 25.88 14.51
CA ALA A 176 40.82 26.93 13.55
C ALA A 176 40.96 28.31 14.22
N VAL A 177 40.05 28.66 15.14
CA VAL A 177 40.11 29.91 15.93
C VAL A 177 41.34 29.93 16.83
N PHE A 178 41.67 28.82 17.50
CA PHE A 178 42.84 28.73 18.36
C PHE A 178 44.16 28.85 17.59
N PHE A 179 44.26 28.24 16.40
CA PHE A 179 45.41 28.42 15.51
C PHE A 179 45.48 29.85 14.92
N GLN A 180 44.35 30.50 14.66
CA GLN A 180 44.34 31.92 14.29
C GLN A 180 44.79 32.84 15.43
N GLN A 181 44.42 32.55 16.69
CA GLN A 181 44.83 33.34 17.84
C GLN A 181 46.34 33.25 18.14
N LYS A 182 46.97 32.08 17.95
CA LYS A 182 48.44 31.96 18.05
C LYS A 182 49.21 32.76 16.98
N GLY A 183 48.53 33.24 15.94
CA GLY A 183 49.13 34.06 14.87
C GLY A 183 49.00 35.58 15.06
N PHE A 184 48.43 36.06 16.18
CA PHE A 184 48.22 37.50 16.40
C PHE A 184 48.50 37.91 17.87
N ASP A 185 49.78 37.95 18.25
CA ASP A 185 50.24 38.80 19.36
C ASP A 185 50.31 40.27 18.91
N LYS A 186 49.17 40.85 18.54
CA LYS A 186 49.02 42.31 18.47
C LYS A 186 47.71 42.72 19.13
N GLN A 187 47.84 43.43 20.24
CA GLN A 187 46.76 44.12 20.94
C GLN A 187 45.95 44.96 19.94
N SER A 188 44.75 44.49 19.57
CA SER A 188 43.73 45.37 19.02
C SER A 188 42.98 46.00 20.20
N LYS A 189 43.04 47.33 20.29
CA LYS A 189 42.25 48.14 21.21
C LYS A 189 40.78 47.71 21.12
N GLN A 190 40.17 47.47 22.29
CA GLN A 190 38.73 47.28 22.43
C GLN A 190 37.99 48.47 21.79
N PRO A 191 36.99 48.23 20.93
CA PRO A 191 35.91 49.17 20.79
C PRO A 191 34.94 48.95 21.95
N ASP A 192 34.60 50.02 22.67
CA ASP A 192 33.57 50.00 23.70
C ASP A 192 32.26 49.44 23.10
N LEU A 193 31.86 48.28 23.60
CA LEU A 193 30.61 47.63 23.24
C LEU A 193 29.46 48.44 23.84
N CYS A 194 28.75 49.17 22.98
CA CYS A 194 27.57 49.94 23.34
C CYS A 194 26.48 49.02 23.91
N CYS A 195 25.97 49.37 25.10
CA CYS A 195 24.93 48.64 25.83
C CYS A 195 23.53 48.70 25.16
N ASP A 196 23.37 49.40 24.04
CA ASP A 196 22.06 49.65 23.41
C ASP A 196 21.47 48.45 22.64
N SER A 197 22.31 47.49 22.22
CA SER A 197 21.87 46.34 21.41
C SER A 197 21.15 45.28 22.25
N LEU A 198 21.60 45.05 23.48
CA LEU A 198 21.04 44.04 24.37
C LEU A 198 19.67 44.47 24.91
N GLU A 199 19.51 45.75 25.22
CA GLU A 199 18.25 46.32 25.71
C GLU A 199 17.16 46.31 24.63
N ASN A 200 17.52 46.59 23.37
CA ASN A 200 16.61 46.48 22.24
C ASN A 200 16.23 45.03 21.92
N GLN A 201 17.15 44.07 22.08
CA GLN A 201 16.85 42.65 21.94
C GLN A 201 15.92 42.16 23.05
N PHE A 202 16.10 42.64 24.29
CA PHE A 202 15.25 42.29 25.42
C PHE A 202 13.82 42.83 25.26
N LYS A 203 13.65 44.08 24.80
CA LYS A 203 12.32 44.64 24.46
C LYS A 203 11.61 43.87 23.35
N ASN A 204 12.33 43.50 22.29
CA ASN A 204 11.76 42.72 21.18
C ASN A 204 11.34 41.30 21.62
N LEU A 205 12.08 40.69 22.54
CA LEU A 205 11.70 39.40 23.15
C LEU A 205 10.45 39.53 24.03
N GLN A 206 10.34 40.59 24.83
CA GLN A 206 9.12 40.87 25.62
C GLN A 206 7.89 41.04 24.73
N ASP A 207 7.98 41.79 23.63
CA ASP A 207 6.86 41.99 22.71
C ASP A 207 6.41 40.67 22.05
N LYS A 208 7.35 39.78 21.69
CA LYS A 208 7.02 38.47 21.12
C LYS A 208 6.32 37.55 22.11
N VAL A 209 6.73 37.56 23.38
CA VAL A 209 6.06 36.79 24.45
C VAL A 209 4.61 37.28 24.64
N LEU A 210 4.40 38.59 24.60
CA LEU A 210 3.09 39.21 24.77
C LEU A 210 2.13 38.89 23.60
N VAL A 211 2.66 38.78 22.37
CA VAL A 211 1.89 38.32 21.19
C VAL A 211 1.51 36.85 21.31
N LEU A 212 2.42 35.99 21.76
CA LEU A 212 2.15 34.56 21.97
C LEU A 212 1.08 34.33 23.05
N GLU A 213 1.10 35.13 24.11
CA GLU A 213 0.12 35.04 25.21
C GLU A 213 -1.30 35.44 24.76
N ARG A 214 -1.41 36.44 23.87
CA ARG A 214 -2.70 36.80 23.22
C ARG A 214 -3.20 35.69 22.29
N GLN A 215 -2.30 35.04 21.55
CA GLN A 215 -2.68 33.92 20.67
C GLN A 215 -3.18 32.71 21.47
N LEU A 216 -2.53 32.39 22.59
CA LEU A 216 -2.96 31.28 23.46
C LEU A 216 -4.35 31.51 24.06
N ASN A 217 -4.64 32.75 24.49
CA ASN A 217 -5.95 33.13 25.04
C ASN A 217 -7.08 33.09 23.98
N ASN A 218 -6.78 33.32 22.71
CA ASN A 218 -7.76 33.20 21.63
C ASN A 218 -8.07 31.73 21.29
N ILE A 219 -7.07 30.84 21.36
CA ILE A 219 -7.25 29.40 21.18
C ILE A 219 -8.09 28.81 22.33
N ALA A 220 -7.83 29.23 23.57
CA ALA A 220 -8.61 28.80 24.74
C ALA A 220 -10.10 29.20 24.65
N LYS A 221 -10.42 30.37 24.08
CA LYS A 221 -11.80 30.81 23.87
C LYS A 221 -12.50 30.10 22.69
N SER A 222 -11.75 29.60 21.71
CA SER A 222 -12.28 28.90 20.53
C SER A 222 -12.71 27.45 20.83
N ASN A 223 -12.17 26.81 21.87
CA ASN A 223 -12.39 25.38 22.15
C ASN A 223 -13.64 25.07 23.01
N ASN A 224 -14.48 26.07 23.34
CA ASN A 224 -15.72 25.87 24.10
C ASN A 224 -16.97 25.60 23.23
N LYS A 225 -16.82 25.37 21.92
CA LYS A 225 -17.89 24.73 21.12
C LYS A 225 -17.66 23.22 21.11
N THR A 226 -18.14 22.57 22.16
CA THR A 226 -18.38 21.13 22.12
C THR A 226 -19.52 20.87 21.14
N ASP A 227 -19.22 20.20 20.04
CA ASP A 227 -20.21 19.67 19.10
C ASP A 227 -21.10 18.65 19.84
N THR A 228 -22.25 19.11 20.30
CA THR A 228 -23.37 18.24 20.68
C THR A 228 -24.04 17.73 19.40
N ILE A 229 -23.36 16.87 18.65
CA ILE A 229 -23.96 16.05 17.58
C ILE A 229 -24.03 14.60 18.09
N PHE A 230 -24.77 14.37 19.17
CA PHE A 230 -25.13 13.02 19.60
C PHE A 230 -26.39 13.04 20.48
N ARG A 231 -27.56 13.20 19.86
CA ARG A 231 -28.86 12.65 20.32
C ARG A 231 -30.01 13.14 19.44
N ASN A 232 -30.38 12.37 18.42
CA ASN A 232 -31.75 11.89 18.21
C ASN A 232 -31.79 11.05 16.93
N SER A 233 -31.71 9.72 17.07
CA SER A 233 -32.07 8.81 16.01
C SER A 233 -33.60 8.81 15.88
N ASN A 234 -34.11 9.66 14.99
CA ASN A 234 -35.50 9.66 14.53
C ASN A 234 -35.82 8.32 13.86
N LEU A 235 -36.33 7.37 14.65
CA LEU A 235 -36.81 6.06 14.20
C LEU A 235 -37.89 6.20 13.09
N SER A 236 -38.74 7.22 13.21
CA SER A 236 -39.80 7.55 12.25
C SER A 236 -39.29 8.06 10.89
N PHE A 237 -38.10 8.64 10.84
CA PHE A 237 -37.46 9.09 9.59
C PHE A 237 -36.83 7.91 8.84
N LEU A 238 -36.22 6.98 9.58
CA LEU A 238 -35.71 5.71 9.03
C LEU A 238 -36.86 4.85 8.48
N GLU A 239 -37.97 4.74 9.21
CA GLU A 239 -39.13 3.96 8.79
C GLU A 239 -39.78 4.51 7.51
N LYS A 240 -39.90 5.83 7.38
CA LYS A 240 -40.33 6.47 6.13
C LYS A 240 -39.38 6.20 4.96
N ARG A 241 -38.07 6.21 5.21
CA ARG A 241 -37.07 5.92 4.15
C ARG A 241 -37.10 4.45 3.73
N VAL A 242 -37.25 3.52 4.68
CA VAL A 242 -37.38 2.09 4.39
C VAL A 242 -38.65 1.85 3.57
N LYS A 243 -39.77 2.46 3.92
CA LYS A 243 -41.02 2.33 3.16
C LYS A 243 -40.93 2.87 1.73
N ILE A 244 -40.22 3.99 1.53
CA ILE A 244 -39.95 4.54 0.18
C ILE A 244 -39.06 3.59 -0.63
N ILE A 245 -38.07 2.95 0.02
CA ILE A 245 -37.19 1.97 -0.61
C ILE A 245 -37.97 0.70 -0.98
N GLU A 246 -38.83 0.19 -0.09
CA GLU A 246 -39.69 -0.97 -0.36
C GLU A 246 -40.64 -0.72 -1.53
N THR A 247 -41.25 0.47 -1.58
CA THR A 247 -42.14 0.86 -2.67
C THR A 247 -41.36 1.02 -3.97
N GLY A 248 -40.15 1.61 -3.94
CA GLY A 248 -39.28 1.75 -5.12
C GLY A 248 -38.74 0.41 -5.66
N ILE A 249 -38.47 -0.56 -4.79
CA ILE A 249 -38.08 -1.93 -5.16
C ILE A 249 -39.27 -2.66 -5.79
N SER A 250 -40.47 -2.51 -5.23
CA SER A 250 -41.70 -3.14 -5.72
C SER A 250 -42.16 -2.58 -7.07
N ASP A 251 -42.00 -1.28 -7.30
CA ASP A 251 -42.51 -0.61 -8.49
C ASP A 251 -41.56 -0.71 -9.70
N ASN A 252 -40.24 -0.86 -9.48
CA ASN A 252 -39.28 -1.03 -10.57
C ASN A 252 -38.01 -1.80 -10.14
N PRO A 253 -38.09 -3.14 -10.08
CA PRO A 253 -36.98 -3.99 -9.65
C PRO A 253 -35.78 -3.91 -10.61
N GLU A 254 -36.00 -3.76 -11.92
CA GLU A 254 -34.93 -3.65 -12.94
C GLU A 254 -34.07 -2.39 -12.76
N LYS A 255 -34.69 -1.22 -12.50
CA LYS A 255 -33.93 0.00 -12.19
C LYS A 255 -33.15 -0.11 -10.88
N THR A 256 -33.69 -0.81 -9.90
CA THR A 256 -32.99 -1.00 -8.62
C THR A 256 -31.82 -1.98 -8.76
N LEU A 257 -31.98 -3.03 -9.55
CA LEU A 257 -30.93 -4.00 -9.84
C LEU A 257 -29.79 -3.36 -10.65
N SER A 258 -30.13 -2.56 -11.68
CA SER A 258 -29.14 -1.82 -12.46
C SER A 258 -28.43 -0.75 -11.62
N LEU A 259 -29.11 -0.09 -10.69
CA LEU A 259 -28.46 0.84 -9.75
C LEU A 259 -27.51 0.12 -8.79
N LEU A 260 -27.86 -1.08 -8.32
CA LEU A 260 -26.96 -1.94 -7.54
C LEU A 260 -25.74 -2.36 -8.35
N GLN A 261 -25.92 -2.77 -9.61
CA GLN A 261 -24.82 -3.09 -10.53
C GLN A 261 -23.89 -1.89 -10.75
N VAL A 262 -24.45 -0.71 -11.04
CA VAL A 262 -23.67 0.54 -11.21
C VAL A 262 -22.91 0.88 -9.92
N ARG A 263 -23.50 0.67 -8.74
CA ARG A 263 -22.82 0.90 -7.46
C ARG A 263 -21.64 -0.06 -7.26
N GLN A 264 -21.82 -1.31 -7.67
CA GLN A 264 -20.80 -2.35 -7.59
C GLN A 264 -19.65 -2.07 -8.58
N GLU A 265 -19.97 -1.60 -9.79
CA GLU A 265 -19.00 -1.11 -10.77
C GLU A 265 -18.21 0.09 -10.22
N ILE A 266 -18.88 1.06 -9.57
CA ILE A 266 -18.21 2.19 -8.92
C ILE A 266 -17.26 1.71 -7.80
N GLU A 267 -17.66 0.69 -7.02
CA GLU A 267 -16.82 0.13 -5.96
C GLU A 267 -15.58 -0.58 -6.52
N LEU A 268 -15.75 -1.32 -7.62
CA LEU A 268 -14.65 -1.96 -8.35
C LEU A 268 -13.70 -0.95 -8.97
N LEU A 269 -14.24 0.09 -9.62
CA LEU A 269 -13.47 1.19 -10.18
C LEU A 269 -12.69 1.93 -9.09
N LYS A 270 -13.28 2.14 -7.91
CA LYS A 270 -12.60 2.78 -6.79
C LYS A 270 -11.45 1.93 -6.25
N LYS A 271 -11.63 0.61 -6.13
CA LYS A 271 -10.54 -0.31 -5.75
C LYS A 271 -9.40 -0.32 -6.77
N ALA A 272 -9.74 -0.27 -8.06
CA ALA A 272 -8.74 -0.19 -9.13
C ALA A 272 -7.98 1.15 -9.11
N ASP A 273 -8.68 2.26 -8.85
CA ASP A 273 -8.07 3.59 -8.69
C ASP A 273 -7.16 3.67 -7.45
N ASP A 274 -7.58 3.10 -6.31
CA ASP A 274 -6.78 3.03 -5.10
C ASP A 274 -5.50 2.19 -5.32
N TYR A 275 -5.59 1.09 -6.06
CA TYR A 275 -4.42 0.28 -6.43
C TYR A 275 -3.48 1.01 -7.39
N SER A 276 -4.02 1.73 -8.38
CA SER A 276 -3.26 2.60 -9.28
C SER A 276 -2.52 3.72 -8.52
N LYS A 277 -3.19 4.31 -7.52
CA LYS A 277 -2.59 5.28 -6.60
C LYS A 277 -1.49 4.68 -5.75
N GLU A 278 -1.68 3.50 -5.15
CA GLU A 278 -0.61 2.81 -4.42
C GLU A 278 0.59 2.50 -5.33
N LEU A 279 0.36 2.08 -6.58
CA LEU A 279 1.42 1.78 -7.53
C LEU A 279 2.19 3.05 -7.96
N THR A 280 1.48 4.14 -8.24
CA THR A 280 2.09 5.43 -8.59
C THR A 280 2.84 6.03 -7.41
N GLN A 281 2.30 5.92 -6.19
CA GLN A 281 2.97 6.35 -4.97
C GLN A 281 4.21 5.49 -4.66
N SER A 282 4.15 4.17 -4.88
CA SER A 282 5.32 3.28 -4.80
C SER A 282 6.40 3.65 -5.82
N LYS A 283 6.03 3.95 -7.07
CA LYS A 283 6.98 4.45 -8.08
C LYS A 283 7.57 5.80 -7.70
N LEU A 284 6.77 6.72 -7.16
CA LEU A 284 7.24 8.01 -6.67
C LEU A 284 8.21 7.85 -5.49
N ASP A 285 7.93 6.95 -4.54
CA ASP A 285 8.83 6.66 -3.42
C ASP A 285 10.17 6.06 -3.90
N VAL A 286 10.14 5.20 -4.92
CA VAL A 286 11.36 4.65 -5.55
C VAL A 286 12.16 5.75 -6.23
N ILE A 287 11.51 6.60 -7.04
CA ILE A 287 12.16 7.74 -7.72
C ILE A 287 12.71 8.74 -6.70
N GLN A 288 11.96 9.03 -5.63
CA GLN A 288 12.39 9.93 -4.56
C GLN A 288 13.63 9.38 -3.83
N LYS A 289 13.68 8.07 -3.59
CA LYS A 289 14.84 7.39 -3.00
C LYS A 289 16.05 7.42 -3.92
N GLU A 290 15.87 7.22 -5.24
CA GLU A 290 16.95 7.38 -6.22
C GLU A 290 17.47 8.82 -6.27
N MET A 291 16.57 9.81 -6.24
CA MET A 291 16.95 11.23 -6.16
C MET A 291 17.70 11.55 -4.87
N GLU A 292 17.31 11.00 -3.72
CA GLU A 292 17.99 11.23 -2.44
C GLU A 292 19.42 10.65 -2.45
N VAL A 293 19.61 9.47 -3.05
CA VAL A 293 20.94 8.86 -3.23
C VAL A 293 21.80 9.70 -4.18
N GLN A 294 21.26 10.15 -5.31
CA GLN A 294 21.98 11.02 -6.25
C GLN A 294 22.34 12.38 -5.64
N ASN A 295 21.42 12.97 -4.87
CA ASN A 295 21.66 14.24 -4.19
C ASN A 295 22.74 14.10 -3.09
N THR A 296 22.75 12.98 -2.37
CA THR A 296 23.81 12.67 -1.39
C THR A 296 25.17 12.51 -2.05
N TRP A 297 25.23 11.86 -3.22
CA TRP A 297 26.45 11.76 -4.03
C TRP A 297 26.93 13.12 -4.53
N MET A 298 26.03 13.96 -5.05
CA MET A 298 26.37 15.32 -5.47
C MET A 298 26.89 16.18 -4.31
N LEU A 299 26.26 16.10 -3.14
CA LEU A 299 26.70 16.82 -1.96
C LEU A 299 28.10 16.35 -1.52
N GLY A 300 28.37 15.05 -1.58
CA GLY A 300 29.69 14.47 -1.30
C GLY A 300 30.77 14.96 -2.27
N VAL A 301 30.46 15.02 -3.57
CA VAL A 301 31.38 15.56 -4.59
C VAL A 301 31.64 17.05 -4.38
N LEU A 302 30.60 17.84 -4.07
CA LEU A 302 30.75 19.27 -3.76
C LEU A 302 31.62 19.50 -2.53
N ILE A 303 31.40 18.75 -1.44
CA ILE A 303 32.23 18.82 -0.23
C ILE A 303 33.69 18.46 -0.54
N ALA A 304 33.93 17.46 -1.39
CA ALA A 304 35.28 17.09 -1.81
C ALA A 304 35.97 18.21 -2.62
N ILE A 305 35.25 18.84 -3.56
CA ILE A 305 35.76 19.98 -4.35
C ILE A 305 36.04 21.20 -3.45
N PHE A 306 35.13 21.53 -2.53
CA PHE A 306 35.38 22.62 -1.58
C PHE A 306 36.54 22.30 -0.65
N GLY A 307 36.67 21.05 -0.21
CA GLY A 307 37.79 20.58 0.61
C GLY A 307 39.13 20.71 -0.11
N THR A 308 39.20 20.37 -1.41
CA THR A 308 40.44 20.50 -2.21
C THR A 308 40.76 21.96 -2.52
N ILE A 309 39.76 22.80 -2.80
CA ILE A 309 39.98 24.24 -3.00
C ILE A 309 40.47 24.88 -1.70
N LEU A 310 39.85 24.59 -0.56
CA LEU A 310 40.29 25.12 0.74
C LEU A 310 41.69 24.60 1.11
N SER A 311 42.00 23.33 0.84
CA SER A 311 43.32 22.75 1.14
C SER A 311 44.43 23.29 0.24
N LEU A 312 44.12 23.76 -0.98
CA LEU A 312 45.09 24.40 -1.87
C LEU A 312 45.20 25.91 -1.62
N VAL A 313 44.09 26.59 -1.38
CA VAL A 313 44.04 28.06 -1.28
C VAL A 313 44.52 28.55 0.09
N ILE A 314 44.19 27.86 1.18
CA ILE A 314 44.58 28.29 2.54
C ILE A 314 46.11 28.26 2.72
N PRO A 315 46.85 27.19 2.37
CA PRO A 315 48.31 27.19 2.51
C PRO A 315 48.98 28.21 1.60
N ASN A 316 48.44 28.42 0.39
CA ASN A 316 49.04 29.32 -0.59
C ASN A 316 48.81 30.81 -0.23
N LEU A 317 47.65 31.16 0.35
CA LEU A 317 47.41 32.48 0.91
C LEU A 317 48.26 32.75 2.17
N LEU A 318 48.45 31.74 3.03
CA LEU A 318 49.31 31.85 4.20
C LEU A 318 50.79 32.00 3.80
N ALA A 319 51.26 31.24 2.81
CA ALA A 319 52.61 31.36 2.27
C ALA A 319 52.88 32.73 1.65
N ARG A 320 51.92 33.28 0.88
CA ARG A 320 52.02 34.61 0.27
C ARG A 320 52.02 35.74 1.31
N ARG A 321 51.30 35.57 2.42
CA ARG A 321 51.31 36.52 3.54
C ARG A 321 52.64 36.51 4.31
N ASN A 322 53.27 35.34 4.47
CA ASN A 322 54.57 35.22 5.14
C ASN A 322 55.74 35.69 4.26
N GLY A 323 55.68 35.50 2.92
CA GLY A 323 56.72 35.97 1.99
C GLY A 323 56.79 37.49 1.82
N ASN A 324 55.69 38.22 2.08
CA ASN A 324 55.68 39.69 2.07
C ASN A 324 56.20 40.31 3.37
N HIS A 325 56.44 39.53 4.44
CA HIS A 325 56.99 40.02 5.70
C HIS A 325 58.52 39.85 5.83
N THR A 326 59.16 39.16 4.89
CA THR A 326 60.63 38.94 4.87
C THR A 326 61.39 39.93 3.99
N ASN A 327 60.70 40.84 3.31
CA ASN A 327 61.29 41.91 2.50
C ASN A 327 60.87 43.30 3.00
N THR A 328 61.35 43.68 4.19
CA THR A 328 61.54 45.08 4.61
C THR A 328 62.69 45.15 5.58
#